data_AF-A0A8S2ET38-F1
#
_entry.id   AF-A0A8S2ET38-F1
#
_cell.length_a   1.000
_cell.length_b   1.000
_cell.length_c   1.000
_cell.angle_alpha   90.00
_cell.angle_beta   90.00
_cell.angle_gamma   90.00
#
_symmetry.space_group_name_H-M   'P 1'
#
loop_
_entity.id
_entity.type
_entity.pdbx_description
1 polymer ?
#
loop_
_entity_poly.entity_id
_entity_poly.type
_entity_poly.pdbx_seq_one_letter_code
_entity_poly.pdbx_strand_id
1 'polypeptide(L)'
;MKKLLASFLTNKARIKGAKRALEFGGGPALWSSFLLAQFAEQIRFTDYTQSNLRQVEEWLNKGPNAHDWTAIFDMMIDEYREQSDDKSASRSEWETSLRRALQAGGLSPCIDLNAIDKKCPVLDEEAKES
;
A
#
# COMPACT_ATOMS: atom_id res chain seq x y z
N MET A 1 -13.03 11.14 -0.47
CA MET A 1 -11.76 11.12 -1.24
C MET A 1 -11.10 12.50 -1.35
N LYS A 2 -11.79 13.58 -1.72
CA LYS A 2 -11.19 14.92 -1.95
C LYS A 2 -10.20 15.41 -0.88
N LYS A 3 -10.58 15.36 0.41
CA LYS A 3 -9.70 15.75 1.54
C LYS A 3 -8.45 14.90 1.69
N LEU A 4 -8.53 13.62 1.34
CA LEU A 4 -7.42 12.68 1.44
C LEU A 4 -6.39 12.99 0.36
N LEU A 5 -6.83 13.16 -0.88
CA LEU A 5 -5.94 13.54 -1.98
C LEU A 5 -5.30 14.92 -1.77
N ALA A 6 -6.05 15.89 -1.25
CA ALA A 6 -5.52 17.20 -0.86
C ALA A 6 -4.41 17.09 0.21
N SER A 7 -4.58 16.22 1.21
CA SER A 7 -3.53 15.93 2.21
C SER A 7 -2.31 15.25 1.59
N PHE A 8 -2.52 14.30 0.67
CA PHE A 8 -1.45 13.64 -0.10
C PHE A 8 -0.65 14.64 -0.95
N LEU A 9 -1.34 15.57 -1.62
CA LEU A 9 -0.75 16.61 -2.46
C LEU A 9 0.01 17.65 -1.62
N THR A 10 -0.56 18.09 -0.51
CA THR A 10 0.05 19.10 0.38
C THR A 10 1.37 18.58 0.98
N ASN A 11 1.44 17.29 1.27
CA ASN A 11 2.65 16.67 1.82
C ASN A 11 3.66 16.23 0.76
N LYS A 12 3.36 16.34 -0.55
CA LYS A 12 4.22 15.95 -1.67
C LYS A 12 5.68 16.38 -1.48
N ALA A 13 5.93 17.62 -1.05
CA ALA A 13 7.28 18.13 -0.82
C ALA A 13 8.03 17.42 0.33
N ARG A 14 7.31 16.93 1.36
CA ARG A 14 7.87 16.24 2.52
C ARG A 14 8.20 14.77 2.27
N ILE A 15 7.51 14.15 1.31
CA ILE A 15 7.65 12.73 0.93
C ILE A 15 8.38 12.52 -0.39
N LYS A 16 8.68 13.60 -1.13
CA LYS A 16 9.44 13.53 -2.39
C LYS A 16 10.84 12.97 -2.12
N GLY A 17 11.13 11.80 -2.72
CA GLY A 17 12.40 11.09 -2.52
C GLY A 17 12.37 10.01 -1.43
N ALA A 18 11.18 9.67 -0.90
CA ALA A 18 11.04 8.50 -0.05
C ALA A 18 11.44 7.23 -0.83
N LYS A 19 12.54 6.59 -0.46
CA LYS A 19 12.98 5.35 -1.13
C LYS A 19 12.07 4.16 -0.78
N ARG A 20 11.44 4.17 0.40
CA ARG A 20 10.71 3.05 0.97
C ARG A 20 9.49 3.53 1.75
N ALA A 21 8.39 2.82 1.62
CA ALA A 21 7.19 2.97 2.42
C ALA A 21 6.75 1.61 2.98
N LEU A 22 6.12 1.65 4.16
CA LEU A 22 5.47 0.50 4.79
C LEU A 22 3.97 0.82 4.85
N GLU A 23 3.17 -0.04 4.23
CA GLU A 23 1.71 0.02 4.28
C GLU A 23 1.21 -1.07 5.22
N PHE A 24 0.64 -0.65 6.36
CA PHE A 24 0.15 -1.55 7.40
C PHE A 24 -1.37 -1.68 7.35
N GLY A 25 -1.86 -2.91 7.23
CA GLY A 25 -3.29 -3.20 7.14
C GLY A 25 -3.92 -2.71 5.84
N GLY A 26 -3.23 -2.92 4.71
CA GLY A 26 -3.69 -2.45 3.40
C GLY A 26 -4.94 -3.17 2.88
N GLY A 27 -5.32 -4.31 3.47
CA GLY A 27 -6.44 -5.11 3.02
C GLY A 27 -6.23 -5.64 1.60
N PRO A 28 -7.30 -5.96 0.86
CA PRO A 28 -7.22 -6.31 -0.56
C PRO A 28 -7.19 -5.06 -1.46
N ALA A 29 -7.14 -3.86 -0.89
CA ALA A 29 -7.35 -2.60 -1.58
C ALA A 29 -6.04 -1.97 -2.07
N LEU A 30 -6.07 -1.33 -3.25
CA LEU A 30 -4.88 -0.74 -3.88
C LEU A 30 -4.93 0.77 -4.08
N TRP A 31 -6.04 1.42 -3.73
CA TRP A 31 -6.22 2.85 -3.99
C TRP A 31 -5.22 3.72 -3.22
N SER A 32 -4.88 3.35 -1.98
CA SER A 32 -3.88 4.05 -1.16
C SER A 32 -2.48 3.86 -1.72
N SER A 33 -2.13 2.62 -2.05
CA SER A 33 -0.86 2.25 -2.67
C SER A 33 -0.66 2.95 -4.03
N PHE A 34 -1.73 3.11 -4.82
CA PHE A 34 -1.70 3.79 -6.11
C PHE A 34 -1.21 5.25 -6.00
N LEU A 35 -1.67 5.97 -4.97
CA LEU A 35 -1.18 7.31 -4.66
C LEU A 35 0.23 7.28 -4.09
N LEU A 36 0.51 6.35 -3.18
CA LEU A 36 1.81 6.22 -2.50
C LEU A 36 2.96 5.91 -3.46
N ALA A 37 2.70 5.13 -4.51
CA ALA A 37 3.69 4.73 -5.51
C ALA A 37 4.24 5.90 -6.35
N GLN A 38 3.60 7.07 -6.31
CA GLN A 38 4.11 8.27 -6.96
C GLN A 38 5.21 8.97 -6.16
N PHE A 39 5.45 8.52 -4.93
CA PHE A 39 6.43 9.07 -4.00
C PHE A 39 7.44 8.04 -3.51
N ALA A 40 7.03 6.76 -3.45
CA ALA A 40 7.84 5.66 -2.97
C ALA A 40 8.33 4.74 -4.09
N GLU A 41 9.64 4.48 -4.13
CA GLU A 41 10.22 3.49 -5.06
C GLU A 41 9.93 2.05 -4.65
N GLN A 42 9.70 1.82 -3.35
CA GLN A 42 9.43 0.50 -2.78
C GLN A 42 8.30 0.62 -1.76
N ILE A 43 7.28 -0.22 -1.89
CA ILE A 43 6.18 -0.32 -0.92
C ILE A 43 6.18 -1.73 -0.34
N ARG A 44 6.56 -1.85 0.93
CA ARG A 44 6.32 -3.06 1.71
C ARG A 44 4.84 -3.06 2.07
N PHE A 45 4.04 -3.87 1.39
CA PHE A 45 2.62 -3.97 1.64
C PHE A 45 2.36 -5.09 2.65
N THR A 46 1.64 -4.77 3.71
CA THR A 46 1.36 -5.73 4.78
C THR A 46 -0.12 -5.75 5.15
N ASP A 47 -0.61 -6.95 5.41
CA ASP A 47 -1.95 -7.17 5.94
C ASP A 47 -1.95 -8.37 6.90
N TYR A 48 -2.91 -8.38 7.81
CA TYR A 48 -3.07 -9.49 8.76
C TYR A 48 -3.57 -10.76 8.07
N THR A 49 -4.45 -10.64 7.07
CA THR A 49 -5.13 -11.80 6.49
C THR A 49 -4.47 -12.22 5.19
N GLN A 50 -4.05 -13.49 5.09
CA GLN A 50 -3.43 -14.02 3.87
C GLN A 50 -4.34 -13.92 2.63
N SER A 51 -5.67 -13.98 2.79
CA SER A 51 -6.60 -13.79 1.66
C SER A 51 -6.51 -12.40 1.05
N ASN A 52 -6.28 -11.36 1.85
CA ASN A 52 -6.12 -10.00 1.35
C ASN A 52 -4.83 -9.86 0.53
N LEU A 53 -3.74 -10.40 1.04
CA LEU A 53 -2.46 -10.44 0.33
C LEU A 53 -2.56 -11.20 -1.00
N ARG A 54 -3.29 -12.33 -1.03
CA ARG A 54 -3.54 -13.08 -2.27
C ARG A 54 -4.30 -12.26 -3.32
N GLN A 55 -5.30 -11.47 -2.92
CA GLN A 55 -6.01 -10.60 -3.86
C GLN A 55 -5.08 -9.53 -4.46
N VAL A 56 -4.16 -8.99 -3.66
CA VAL A 56 -3.15 -8.04 -4.15
C VAL A 56 -2.15 -8.73 -5.07
N GLU A 57 -1.72 -9.96 -4.74
CA GLU A 57 -0.84 -10.77 -5.58
C GLU A 57 -1.48 -11.13 -6.92
N GLU A 58 -2.74 -11.55 -6.93
CA GLU A 58 -3.52 -11.79 -8.15
C GLU A 58 -3.55 -10.56 -9.03
N TRP A 59 -3.85 -9.39 -8.45
CA TRP A 59 -3.79 -8.14 -9.21
C TRP A 59 -2.38 -7.86 -9.74
N LEU A 60 -1.34 -8.01 -8.91
CA LEU A 60 0.06 -7.75 -9.27
C LEU A 60 0.51 -8.60 -10.46
N ASN A 61 0.08 -9.86 -10.51
CA ASN A 61 0.39 -10.84 -11.54
C ASN A 61 -0.54 -10.78 -12.76
N LYS A 62 -1.48 -9.83 -12.81
CA LYS A 62 -2.52 -9.73 -13.85
C LYS A 62 -3.34 -11.02 -13.96
N GLY A 63 -3.61 -11.65 -12.82
CA GLY A 63 -4.38 -12.88 -12.74
C GLY A 63 -5.82 -12.69 -13.21
N PRO A 64 -6.47 -13.77 -13.69
CA PRO A 64 -7.83 -13.71 -14.25
C PRO A 64 -8.91 -13.35 -13.22
N ASN A 65 -8.62 -13.53 -11.93
CA ASN A 65 -9.54 -13.23 -10.82
C ASN A 65 -9.18 -11.92 -10.09
N ALA A 66 -8.25 -11.15 -10.64
CA ALA A 66 -7.88 -9.86 -10.08
C ALA A 66 -9.09 -8.92 -10.06
N HIS A 67 -9.27 -8.20 -8.95
CA HIS A 67 -10.26 -7.14 -8.91
C HIS A 67 -9.90 -6.05 -9.94
N ASP A 68 -10.89 -5.61 -10.72
CA ASP A 68 -10.70 -4.52 -11.68
C ASP A 68 -10.72 -3.16 -10.96
N TRP A 69 -9.54 -2.57 -10.80
CA TRP A 69 -9.36 -1.26 -10.17
C TRP A 69 -9.50 -0.08 -11.15
N THR A 70 -9.78 -0.33 -12.43
CA THR A 70 -9.74 0.70 -13.50
C THR A 70 -10.59 1.92 -13.14
N ALA A 71 -11.87 1.72 -12.78
CA ALA A 71 -12.79 2.81 -12.47
C ALA A 71 -12.33 3.67 -11.28
N ILE A 72 -11.74 3.05 -10.25
CA ILE A 72 -11.24 3.76 -9.07
C ILE A 72 -9.95 4.51 -9.42
N PHE A 73 -9.07 3.92 -10.23
CA PHE A 73 -7.83 4.57 -10.66
C PHE A 73 -8.09 5.75 -11.59
N ASP A 74 -9.00 5.62 -12.54
CA ASP A 74 -9.40 6.74 -13.41
C ASP A 74 -10.00 7.88 -12.57
N MET A 75 -10.91 7.57 -11.64
CA MET A 75 -11.45 8.58 -10.71
C MET A 75 -10.35 9.30 -9.90
N MET A 76 -9.34 8.58 -9.41
CA MET A 76 -8.24 9.18 -8.66
C MET A 76 -7.33 10.07 -9.53
N ILE A 77 -7.10 9.67 -10.79
CA ILE A 77 -6.34 10.46 -11.75
C ILE A 77 -7.09 11.76 -12.07
N ASP A 78 -8.40 11.68 -12.32
CA ASP A 78 -9.21 12.85 -12.61
C ASP A 78 -9.22 13.83 -11.42
N GLU A 79 -9.42 13.33 -10.21
CA GLU A 79 -9.35 14.16 -9.00
C GLU A 79 -7.93 14.74 -8.77
N TYR A 80 -6.86 14.00 -9.09
CA TYR A 80 -5.49 14.53 -9.01
C TYR A 80 -5.27 15.67 -10.00
N ARG A 81 -5.73 15.50 -11.24
CA ARG A 81 -5.64 16.52 -12.28
C ARG A 81 -6.47 17.74 -11.92
N GLU A 82 -7.60 17.62 -11.25
CA GLU A 82 -8.36 18.79 -10.78
C GLU A 82 -7.56 19.62 -9.75
N GLN A 83 -6.84 18.95 -8.85
CA GLN A 83 -6.17 19.57 -7.70
C GLN A 83 -4.68 19.90 -7.91
N SER A 84 -4.04 19.37 -8.96
CA SER A 84 -2.61 19.55 -9.25
C SER A 84 -2.36 20.39 -10.50
N ASP A 85 -1.24 21.11 -10.54
CA ASP A 85 -0.77 21.77 -11.78
C ASP A 85 -0.31 20.76 -12.85
N ASP A 86 0.03 19.54 -12.43
CA ASP A 86 0.40 18.45 -13.32
C ASP A 86 -0.85 17.77 -13.88
N LYS A 87 -1.22 18.17 -15.10
CA LYS A 87 -2.34 17.57 -15.85
C LYS A 87 -1.93 16.34 -16.66
N SER A 88 -0.65 16.00 -16.70
CA SER A 88 -0.11 14.94 -17.56
C SER A 88 -0.24 13.53 -16.98
N ALA A 89 -0.54 13.42 -15.68
CA ALA A 89 -0.68 12.15 -14.98
C ALA A 89 -1.56 11.15 -15.75
N SER A 90 -1.03 9.97 -16.04
CA SER A 90 -1.74 8.89 -16.74
C SER A 90 -2.00 7.71 -15.80
N ARG A 91 -3.20 7.11 -15.87
CA ARG A 91 -3.52 5.88 -15.12
C ARG A 91 -2.51 4.78 -15.42
N SER A 92 -2.19 4.54 -16.69
CA SER A 92 -1.31 3.44 -17.07
C SER A 92 0.11 3.58 -16.52
N GLU A 93 0.62 4.81 -16.48
CA GLU A 93 1.92 5.13 -15.90
C GLU A 93 1.91 4.95 -14.38
N TRP A 94 0.88 5.46 -13.71
CA TRP A 94 0.74 5.34 -12.26
C TRP A 94 0.54 3.88 -11.83
N GLU A 95 -0.22 3.12 -12.61
CA GLU A 95 -0.41 1.69 -12.39
C GLU A 95 0.91 0.92 -12.58
N THR A 96 1.72 1.30 -13.57
CA THR A 96 3.06 0.74 -13.77
C THR A 96 3.98 1.06 -12.58
N SER A 97 3.96 2.31 -12.10
CA SER A 97 4.69 2.72 -10.89
C SER A 97 4.26 1.92 -9.67
N LEU A 98 2.95 1.70 -9.49
CA LEU A 98 2.41 0.88 -8.41
C LEU A 98 2.93 -0.55 -8.46
N ARG A 99 2.84 -1.21 -9.62
CA ARG A 99 3.35 -2.59 -9.79
C ARG A 99 4.84 -2.66 -9.47
N ARG A 100 5.63 -1.71 -9.99
CA ARG A 100 7.08 -1.65 -9.71
C ARG A 100 7.36 -1.48 -8.22
N ALA A 101 6.66 -0.57 -7.54
CA ALA A 101 6.88 -0.30 -6.13
C ALA A 101 6.49 -1.48 -5.24
N LEU A 102 5.38 -2.16 -5.54
CA LEU A 102 4.95 -3.37 -4.83
C LEU A 102 5.88 -4.56 -5.11
N GLN A 103 6.38 -4.73 -6.33
CA GLN A 103 7.35 -5.79 -6.65
C GLN A 103 8.68 -5.57 -5.93
N ALA A 104 9.19 -4.34 -5.95
CA ALA A 104 10.44 -4.00 -5.29
C ALA A 104 10.31 -4.05 -3.76
N GLY A 105 9.15 -3.66 -3.23
CA GLY A 105 8.87 -3.60 -1.81
C GLY A 105 8.34 -4.90 -1.20
N GLY A 106 7.68 -5.77 -1.96
CA GLY A 106 7.15 -7.08 -1.56
C GLY A 106 5.89 -7.07 -0.69
N LEU A 107 5.17 -8.20 -0.70
CA LEU A 107 3.99 -8.46 0.13
C LEU A 107 4.40 -9.29 1.36
N SER A 108 3.90 -8.98 2.55
CA SER A 108 4.24 -9.73 3.76
C SER A 108 3.09 -9.73 4.79
N PRO A 109 2.87 -10.82 5.53
CA PRO A 109 1.89 -10.83 6.61
C PRO A 109 2.33 -9.89 7.75
N CYS A 110 1.37 -9.23 8.42
CA CYS A 110 1.67 -8.35 9.55
C CYS A 110 2.23 -9.11 10.78
N ILE A 111 1.96 -10.40 10.89
CA ILE A 111 2.46 -11.27 11.94
C ILE A 111 3.03 -12.52 11.30
N ASP A 112 4.25 -12.90 11.70
CA ASP A 112 4.75 -14.23 11.45
C ASP A 112 4.07 -15.18 12.43
N LEU A 113 3.06 -15.92 11.97
CA LEU A 113 2.36 -16.90 12.79
C LEU A 113 3.33 -17.96 13.36
N ASN A 114 4.48 -18.21 12.70
CA ASN A 114 5.51 -19.12 13.17
C ASN A 114 6.42 -18.48 14.24
N ALA A 115 6.36 -17.16 14.43
CA ALA A 115 7.09 -16.45 15.47
C ALA A 115 6.26 -16.26 16.76
N ILE A 116 4.95 -16.52 16.74
CA ILE A 116 4.07 -16.40 17.92
C ILE A 116 4.46 -17.42 19.00
N ASP A 117 5.03 -18.57 18.63
CA ASP A 117 5.51 -19.59 19.58
C ASP A 117 6.83 -19.23 20.28
N LYS A 118 7.46 -18.11 19.92
CA LYS A 118 8.53 -17.53 20.73
C LYS A 118 7.87 -16.71 21.82
N LYS A 119 7.64 -17.32 22.99
CA LYS A 119 7.19 -16.72 24.26
C LYS A 119 7.36 -15.20 24.25
N CYS A 120 6.26 -14.47 24.29
CA CYS A 120 6.28 -13.02 24.47
C CYS A 120 6.95 -12.74 25.84
N PRO A 121 8.17 -12.17 25.89
CA PRO A 121 8.90 -12.03 27.16
C PRO A 121 8.19 -11.08 28.14
N VAL A 122 7.27 -10.25 27.65
CA VAL A 122 6.50 -9.28 28.44
C VAL A 122 5.46 -9.96 29.33
N LEU A 123 5.00 -11.17 29.00
CA LEU A 123 3.96 -11.87 29.78
C LEU A 123 4.54 -12.80 30.86
N ASP A 124 5.85 -13.05 30.86
CA ASP A 124 6.51 -13.94 31.82
C ASP A 124 6.96 -13.19 33.11
N GLU A 125 6.89 -11.86 33.16
CA GLU A 125 7.27 -11.06 34.35
C GLU A 125 6.12 -10.94 35.37
N GLU A 126 4.86 -10.91 34.95
CA GLU A 126 3.71 -10.81 35.88
C GLU A 126 3.41 -12.13 36.62
N ALA A 127 3.99 -13.25 36.19
CA ALA A 127 3.81 -14.57 36.83
C ALA A 127 4.79 -14.86 37.97
N LYS A 128 5.68 -13.92 38.34
CA LYS A 128 6.71 -14.12 39.38
C LYS A 128 6.47 -13.35 40.69
N GLU A 129 5.37 -12.62 40.82
CA GLU A 129 5.04 -11.86 42.04
C GLU A 129 3.76 -12.34 42.77
N SER A 130 3.32 -13.58 42.56
CA SER A 130 2.22 -14.21 43.33
C SER A 130 2.71 -15.27 44.31
#